data_AF-A0A0P1GF00-F1
#
_entry.id   AF-A0A0P1GF00-F1
#
_cell.length_a   1.000
_cell.length_b   1.000
_cell.length_c   1.000
_cell.angle_alpha   90.00
_cell.angle_beta   90.00
_cell.angle_gamma   90.00
#
_symmetry.space_group_name_H-M   'P 1'
#
loop_
_entity.id
_entity.type
_entity.pdbx_description
1 polymer ?
#
loop_
_entity_poly.entity_id
_entity_poly.type
_entity_poly.pdbx_seq_one_letter_code
_entity_poly.pdbx_strand_id
1 'polypeptide(L)'
;MGLCPKPRDIFEKMKGEARRPLASNPARRYGGAMSEKKPEKKPSRQQVYTLLVQIGRKEGDGLPEGATGAALMIYASGVDEAEAVRETVAILKQADTAPLDVTGYGTLAEREAEGHEIGDEERDLMQRALEENAVIVAQMTPFFGDEDIEGAVLH
;
A
#
# COMPACT_ATOMS: atom_id res chain seq x y z
N MET A 1 26.59 33.19 27.77
CA MET A 1 27.66 32.25 27.36
C MET A 1 27.62 31.04 28.29
N GLY A 2 26.90 29.99 27.89
CA GLY A 2 26.87 28.73 28.63
C GLY A 2 28.09 27.89 28.27
N LEU A 3 28.98 27.70 29.23
CA LEU A 3 30.16 26.84 29.06
C LEU A 3 29.82 25.44 29.57
N CYS A 4 29.68 24.49 28.64
CA CYS A 4 29.70 23.05 28.92
C CYS A 4 31.13 22.61 29.29
N PRO A 5 31.36 21.93 30.44
CA PRO A 5 32.57 21.13 30.63
C PRO A 5 32.46 19.76 29.93
N LYS A 6 33.59 19.28 29.43
CA LYS A 6 33.78 18.08 28.58
C LYS A 6 34.43 16.90 29.36
N PRO A 7 35.12 15.91 28.73
CA PRO A 7 34.70 14.53 28.56
C PRO A 7 35.75 13.57 29.19
N ARG A 8 35.80 13.44 30.52
CA ARG A 8 36.86 12.69 31.21
C ARG A 8 36.43 11.72 32.33
N ASP A 9 35.15 11.61 32.69
CA ASP A 9 34.68 10.66 33.72
C ASP A 9 34.39 9.24 33.18
N ILE A 10 35.17 8.84 32.19
CA ILE A 10 35.45 7.44 31.90
C ILE A 10 36.37 6.96 33.04
N PHE A 11 36.30 5.67 33.40
CA PHE A 11 37.47 4.88 33.80
C PHE A 11 37.69 4.49 35.28
N GLU A 12 36.69 4.54 36.18
CA GLU A 12 36.92 4.11 37.58
C GLU A 12 35.78 3.33 38.24
N LYS A 13 35.15 2.41 37.48
CA LYS A 13 34.25 1.39 38.07
C LYS A 13 34.31 0.03 37.38
N MET A 14 35.45 -0.27 36.78
CA MET A 14 35.85 -1.59 36.31
C MET A 14 37.15 -1.95 37.03
N LYS A 15 37.06 -2.69 38.14
CA LYS A 15 38.01 -3.76 38.50
C LYS A 15 37.61 -4.42 39.83
N GLY A 16 37.50 -5.74 39.75
CA GLY A 16 37.33 -6.69 40.86
C GLY A 16 35.88 -6.81 41.27
N GLU A 17 35.25 -7.96 41.42
CA GLU A 17 35.61 -9.37 41.62
C GLU A 17 34.20 -10.02 41.74
N ALA A 18 33.87 -11.27 41.50
CA ALA A 18 34.50 -12.45 40.96
C ALA A 18 33.34 -13.44 40.72
N ARG A 19 33.46 -14.22 39.64
CA ARG A 19 33.10 -15.64 39.53
C ARG A 19 31.76 -16.15 40.13
N ARG A 20 30.91 -16.59 39.19
CA ARG A 20 29.74 -17.48 39.31
C ARG A 20 29.96 -18.67 40.26
N PRO A 21 28.86 -19.23 40.77
CA PRO A 21 28.60 -20.64 40.49
C PRO A 21 27.27 -20.89 39.78
N LEU A 22 27.35 -21.82 38.82
CA LEU A 22 26.25 -22.44 38.09
C LEU A 22 25.51 -23.37 39.06
N ALA A 23 24.27 -23.03 39.42
CA ALA A 23 23.35 -23.98 40.02
C ALA A 23 22.29 -24.35 38.98
N SER A 24 22.34 -25.63 38.62
CA SER A 24 21.46 -26.38 37.73
C SER A 24 19.97 -26.15 37.99
N ASN A 25 19.23 -25.73 36.96
CA ASN A 25 17.78 -25.90 36.91
C ASN A 25 17.42 -26.96 35.84
N PRO A 26 17.20 -28.23 36.21
CA PRO A 26 16.87 -29.28 35.25
C PRO A 26 15.34 -29.47 35.17
N ALA A 27 14.62 -28.58 34.49
CA ALA A 27 13.23 -28.85 34.10
C ALA A 27 12.71 -27.89 33.03
N ARG A 28 13.26 -27.94 31.81
CA ARG A 28 12.48 -27.59 30.61
C ARG A 28 12.93 -28.48 29.46
N ARG A 29 12.34 -29.68 29.45
CA ARG A 29 12.42 -30.59 28.32
C ARG A 29 11.69 -29.95 27.13
N TYR A 30 12.35 -30.00 25.98
CA TYR A 30 11.83 -29.61 24.68
C TYR A 30 10.54 -30.36 24.33
N GLY A 31 9.61 -29.63 23.72
CA GLY A 31 8.46 -30.19 23.01
C GLY A 31 7.71 -29.08 22.28
N GLY A 32 7.83 -29.06 20.94
CA GLY A 32 7.00 -28.23 20.06
C GLY A 32 7.80 -27.31 19.16
N ALA A 33 8.05 -27.76 17.93
CA ALA A 33 8.19 -26.87 16.80
C ALA A 33 6.91 -26.01 16.71
N MET A 34 7.04 -24.69 16.72
CA MET A 34 5.91 -23.81 16.41
C MET A 34 6.42 -22.62 15.61
N SER A 35 5.99 -22.62 14.35
CA SER A 35 6.19 -21.58 13.35
C SER A 35 6.06 -20.18 13.93
N GLU A 36 6.88 -19.28 13.40
CA GLU A 36 6.79 -17.83 13.56
C GLU A 36 5.36 -17.36 13.28
N LYS A 37 4.52 -17.26 14.31
CA LYS A 37 3.25 -16.55 14.22
C LYS A 37 3.57 -15.07 14.12
N LYS A 38 3.67 -14.58 12.88
CA LYS A 38 3.60 -13.17 12.52
C LYS A 38 2.40 -12.56 13.28
N PRO A 39 2.56 -11.46 14.02
CA PRO A 39 1.48 -10.92 14.83
C PRO A 39 0.28 -10.65 13.92
N GLU A 40 -0.87 -11.24 14.27
CA GLU A 40 -2.14 -11.03 13.58
C GLU A 40 -2.42 -9.52 13.62
N LYS A 41 -2.21 -8.85 12.48
CA LYS A 41 -2.59 -7.45 12.30
C LYS A 41 -4.07 -7.36 12.68
N LYS A 42 -4.38 -6.49 13.64
CA LYS A 42 -5.77 -6.08 13.94
C LYS A 42 -6.50 -5.94 12.59
N PRO A 43 -7.73 -6.45 12.42
CA PRO A 43 -8.42 -6.37 11.14
C PRO A 43 -8.35 -4.92 10.71
N SER A 44 -7.55 -4.65 9.66
CA SER A 44 -7.44 -3.29 9.19
C SER A 44 -8.84 -2.94 8.74
N ARG A 45 -9.35 -1.79 9.18
CA ARG A 45 -10.60 -1.25 8.63
C ARG A 45 -10.43 -0.87 7.16
N GLN A 46 -9.24 -1.09 6.62
CA GLN A 46 -8.79 -0.75 5.30
C GLN A 46 -9.24 -1.87 4.36
N GLN A 47 -10.00 -1.46 3.36
CA GLN A 47 -10.47 -2.29 2.27
C GLN A 47 -9.80 -1.79 0.99
N VAL A 48 -9.72 -2.66 -0.02
CA VAL A 48 -9.30 -2.22 -1.34
C VAL A 48 -10.53 -1.97 -2.18
N TYR A 49 -10.55 -0.77 -2.73
CA TYR A 49 -11.55 -0.27 -3.65
C TYR A 49 -10.98 -0.32 -5.06
N THR A 50 -11.81 -0.77 -5.98
CA THR A 50 -11.51 -0.65 -7.40
C THR A 50 -12.08 0.66 -7.89
N LEU A 51 -11.22 1.55 -8.35
CA LEU A 51 -11.59 2.88 -8.86
C LEU A 51 -11.19 2.96 -10.33
N LEU A 52 -12.10 3.41 -11.18
CA LEU A 52 -11.79 3.79 -12.54
C LEU A 52 -11.68 5.30 -12.59
N VAL A 53 -10.51 5.80 -12.95
CA VAL A 53 -10.24 7.22 -13.07
C VAL A 53 -10.01 7.57 -14.52
N GLN A 54 -10.82 8.49 -15.03
CA GLN A 54 -10.61 9.07 -16.34
C GLN A 54 -9.70 10.28 -16.20
N ILE A 55 -8.60 10.30 -16.93
CA ILE A 55 -7.66 11.42 -16.99
C ILE A 55 -7.72 12.07 -18.36
N GLY A 56 -7.62 13.40 -18.38
CA GLY A 56 -7.53 14.20 -19.60
C GLY A 56 -6.08 14.49 -19.97
N ARG A 57 -5.86 14.85 -21.23
CA ARG A 57 -4.53 15.24 -21.71
C ARG A 57 -4.01 16.49 -20.99
N LYS A 58 -2.81 16.40 -20.44
CA LYS A 58 -2.08 17.51 -19.81
C LYS A 58 -0.58 17.41 -20.15
N GLU A 59 0.10 18.55 -20.18
CA GLU A 59 1.56 18.54 -20.35
C GLU A 59 2.22 17.79 -19.19
N GLY A 60 2.97 16.74 -19.50
CA GLY A 60 3.63 15.89 -18.50
C GLY A 60 2.75 14.77 -17.91
N ASP A 61 1.60 14.48 -18.50
CA ASP A 61 0.70 13.40 -18.06
C ASP A 61 1.25 11.97 -18.27
N GLY A 62 2.30 11.83 -19.08
CA GLY A 62 2.90 10.54 -19.42
C GLY A 62 2.07 9.73 -20.42
N LEU A 63 1.08 10.33 -21.08
CA LEU A 63 0.26 9.63 -22.08
C LEU A 63 1.01 9.46 -23.43
N PRO A 64 0.70 8.40 -24.20
CA PRO A 64 1.26 8.20 -25.54
C PRO A 64 0.97 9.40 -26.47
N GLU A 65 1.85 9.63 -27.45
CA GLU A 65 1.62 10.67 -28.45
C GLU A 65 0.30 10.45 -29.19
N GLY A 66 -0.50 11.52 -29.28
CA GLY A 66 -1.80 11.50 -29.96
C GLY A 66 -2.97 11.11 -29.06
N ALA A 67 -2.74 10.69 -27.81
CA ALA A 67 -3.82 10.42 -26.87
C ALA A 67 -4.52 11.71 -26.41
N THR A 68 -5.85 11.69 -26.28
CA THR A 68 -6.69 12.78 -25.74
C THR A 68 -6.97 12.63 -24.24
N GLY A 69 -6.74 11.44 -23.70
CA GLY A 69 -6.91 11.08 -22.29
C GLY A 69 -6.60 9.61 -22.07
N ALA A 70 -6.92 9.10 -20.89
CA ALA A 70 -6.88 7.67 -20.60
C ALA A 70 -7.85 7.29 -19.48
N ALA A 71 -8.28 6.04 -19.49
CA ALA A 71 -8.89 5.39 -18.33
C ALA A 71 -7.82 4.62 -17.55
N LEU A 72 -7.76 4.86 -16.25
CA LEU A 72 -6.88 4.17 -15.32
C LEU A 72 -7.74 3.31 -14.38
N MET A 73 -7.55 2.00 -14.41
CA MET A 73 -8.06 1.10 -13.39
C MET A 73 -7.09 1.13 -12.21
N ILE A 74 -7.58 1.49 -11.03
CA ILE A 74 -6.77 1.74 -9.85
C ILE A 74 -7.31 0.91 -8.69
N TYR A 75 -6.42 0.19 -8.01
CA TYR A 75 -6.71 -0.40 -6.71
C TYR A 75 -6.17 0.52 -5.62
N ALA A 76 -7.09 1.11 -4.86
CA ALA A 76 -6.78 2.02 -3.78
C ALA A 76 -7.19 1.41 -2.45
N SER A 77 -6.25 1.34 -1.51
CA SER A 77 -6.58 1.02 -0.12
C SER A 77 -7.18 2.23 0.58
N GLY A 78 -8.28 2.06 1.31
CA GLY A 78 -8.89 3.11 2.12
C GLY A 78 -9.78 2.55 3.22
N VAL A 79 -10.10 3.35 4.23
CA VAL A 79 -11.10 2.97 5.25
C VAL A 79 -12.52 3.06 4.69
N ASP A 80 -12.74 4.05 3.83
CA ASP A 80 -13.96 4.23 3.05
C ASP A 80 -13.65 4.61 1.61
N GLU A 81 -14.64 4.47 0.73
CA GLU A 81 -14.50 4.78 -0.69
C GLU A 81 -14.12 6.25 -0.92
N ALA A 82 -14.72 7.18 -0.17
CA ALA A 82 -14.48 8.59 -0.34
C ALA A 82 -13.03 8.98 0.04
N GLU A 83 -12.44 8.32 1.03
CA GLU A 83 -11.03 8.43 1.40
C GLU A 83 -10.14 7.91 0.27
N ALA A 84 -10.43 6.71 -0.25
CA ALA A 84 -9.69 6.13 -1.37
C ALA A 84 -9.71 7.05 -2.60
N VAL A 85 -10.87 7.64 -2.91
CA VAL A 85 -11.04 8.62 -4.01
C VAL A 85 -10.21 9.88 -3.76
N ARG A 86 -10.26 10.45 -2.55
CA ARG A 86 -9.50 11.68 -2.22
C ARG A 86 -8.00 11.46 -2.34
N GLU A 87 -7.48 10.36 -1.80
CA GLU A 87 -6.06 10.01 -1.86
C GLU A 87 -5.62 9.76 -3.32
N THR A 88 -6.42 9.03 -4.09
CA THR A 88 -6.14 8.78 -5.51
C THR A 88 -6.05 10.09 -6.29
N VAL A 89 -7.00 10.99 -6.13
CA VAL A 89 -6.99 12.31 -6.79
C VAL A 89 -5.78 13.15 -6.36
N ALA A 90 -5.39 13.08 -5.07
CA ALA A 90 -4.22 13.80 -4.57
C ALA A 90 -2.93 13.31 -5.22
N ILE A 91 -2.74 11.99 -5.33
CA ILE A 91 -1.57 11.37 -5.96
C ILE A 91 -1.52 11.69 -7.45
N LEU A 92 -2.65 11.56 -8.15
CA LEU A 92 -2.73 11.87 -9.58
C LEU A 92 -2.37 13.33 -9.90
N LYS A 93 -2.81 14.26 -9.04
CA LYS A 93 -2.43 15.68 -9.16
C LYS A 93 -0.95 15.92 -8.90
N GLN A 94 -0.35 15.20 -7.95
CA GLN A 94 1.10 15.27 -7.69
C GLN A 94 1.91 14.70 -8.86
N ALA A 95 1.35 13.72 -9.57
CA ALA A 95 1.94 13.13 -10.78
C ALA A 95 1.66 13.93 -12.06
N ASP A 96 1.23 15.20 -11.94
CA ASP A 96 0.95 16.08 -13.07
C ASP A 96 -0.15 15.62 -14.05
N THR A 97 -0.97 14.62 -13.67
CA THR A 97 -2.14 14.20 -14.46
C THR A 97 -3.37 15.06 -14.17
N ALA A 98 -4.34 15.07 -15.09
CA ALA A 98 -5.59 15.81 -14.95
C ALA A 98 -6.78 14.85 -14.75
N PRO A 99 -7.13 14.46 -13.51
CA PRO A 99 -8.31 13.64 -13.27
C PRO A 99 -9.59 14.40 -13.65
N LEU A 100 -10.40 13.80 -14.52
CA LEU A 100 -11.68 14.33 -15.03
C LEU A 100 -12.87 13.73 -14.27
N ASP A 101 -12.89 12.41 -14.17
CA ASP A 101 -13.99 11.65 -13.56
C ASP A 101 -13.44 10.47 -12.75
N VAL A 102 -14.09 10.17 -11.64
CA VAL A 102 -13.73 9.06 -10.75
C VAL A 102 -14.98 8.24 -10.48
N THR A 103 -14.95 6.98 -10.91
CA THR A 103 -16.01 6.00 -10.71
C THR A 103 -15.52 4.89 -9.79
N GLY A 104 -16.26 4.61 -8.72
CA GLY A 104 -15.99 3.49 -7.82
C GLY A 104 -16.75 2.23 -8.24
N TYR A 105 -16.04 1.12 -8.35
CA TYR A 105 -16.60 -0.23 -8.59
C TYR A 105 -16.74 -1.05 -7.30
N GLY A 106 -16.69 -0.39 -6.14
CA GLY A 106 -16.78 -1.04 -4.85
C GLY A 106 -15.51 -1.80 -4.45
N THR A 107 -15.66 -2.66 -3.44
CA THR A 107 -14.60 -3.45 -2.82
C THR A 107 -14.39 -4.79 -3.51
N LEU A 108 -13.23 -5.40 -3.29
CA LEU A 108 -12.94 -6.78 -3.74
C LEU A 108 -14.08 -7.75 -3.40
N ALA A 109 -14.60 -7.69 -2.16
CA ALA A 109 -15.65 -8.59 -1.69
C ALA A 109 -17.00 -8.37 -2.41
N GLU A 110 -17.34 -7.13 -2.74
CA GLU A 110 -18.56 -6.81 -3.50
C GLU A 110 -18.44 -7.35 -4.93
N ARG A 111 -17.27 -7.20 -5.57
CA ARG A 111 -17.03 -7.72 -6.92
C ARG A 111 -17.03 -9.25 -6.99
N GLU A 112 -16.43 -9.91 -5.98
CA GLU A 112 -16.52 -11.36 -5.84
C GLU A 112 -17.97 -11.83 -5.65
N ALA A 113 -18.78 -11.07 -4.90
CA ALA A 113 -20.19 -11.37 -4.67
C ALA A 113 -21.06 -11.16 -5.93
N GLU A 114 -20.71 -10.20 -6.78
CA GLU A 114 -21.31 -9.98 -8.09
C GLU A 114 -20.90 -11.04 -9.13
N GLY A 115 -19.98 -11.94 -8.79
CA GLY A 115 -19.53 -13.04 -9.64
C GLY A 115 -18.46 -12.63 -10.65
N HIS A 116 -17.76 -11.53 -10.43
CA HIS A 116 -16.60 -11.17 -11.24
C HIS A 116 -15.43 -12.12 -10.91
N GLU A 117 -14.87 -12.77 -11.92
CA GLU A 117 -13.60 -13.46 -11.78
C GLU A 117 -12.49 -12.44 -11.62
N ILE A 118 -11.77 -12.53 -10.50
CA ILE A 118 -10.62 -11.67 -10.20
C ILE A 118 -9.43 -12.61 -10.15
N GLY A 119 -8.55 -12.45 -11.15
CA GLY A 119 -7.38 -13.31 -11.32
C GLY A 119 -6.42 -13.20 -10.14
N ASP A 120 -5.53 -14.18 -9.99
CA ASP A 120 -4.53 -14.19 -8.92
C ASP A 120 -3.61 -12.96 -8.98
N GLU A 121 -3.28 -12.48 -10.19
CA GLU A 121 -2.46 -11.27 -10.40
C GLU A 121 -3.17 -10.00 -9.89
N GLU A 122 -4.47 -9.87 -10.15
CA GLU A 122 -5.27 -8.73 -9.65
C GLU A 122 -5.38 -8.81 -8.13
N ARG A 123 -5.62 -10.00 -7.56
CA ARG A 123 -5.64 -10.20 -6.09
C ARG A 123 -4.31 -9.81 -5.47
N ASP A 124 -3.19 -10.16 -6.09
CA ASP A 124 -1.86 -9.78 -5.61
C ASP A 124 -1.66 -8.26 -5.64
N LEU A 125 -2.08 -7.58 -6.71
CA LEU A 125 -2.04 -6.11 -6.77
C LEU A 125 -2.91 -5.47 -5.68
N MET A 126 -4.12 -5.98 -5.48
CA MET A 126 -5.02 -5.53 -4.42
C MET A 126 -4.42 -5.78 -3.03
N GLN A 127 -3.84 -6.95 -2.80
CA GLN A 127 -3.21 -7.29 -1.53
C GLN A 127 -2.02 -6.38 -1.24
N ARG A 128 -1.21 -6.06 -2.26
CA ARG A 128 -0.10 -5.11 -2.13
C ARG A 128 -0.58 -3.69 -1.83
N ALA A 129 -1.64 -3.23 -2.48
CA ALA A 129 -2.25 -1.94 -2.18
C ALA A 129 -2.69 -1.88 -0.70
N LEU A 130 -3.32 -2.95 -0.18
CA LEU A 130 -3.67 -3.07 1.24
C LEU A 130 -2.46 -3.10 2.18
N GLU A 131 -1.42 -3.86 1.84
CA GLU A 131 -0.26 -4.02 2.71
C GLU A 131 0.59 -2.75 2.82
N GLU A 132 0.71 -2.03 1.70
CA GLU A 132 1.54 -0.84 1.57
C GLU A 132 0.77 0.46 1.83
N ASN A 133 -0.57 0.41 1.95
CA ASN A 133 -1.46 1.57 1.96
C ASN A 133 -1.22 2.46 0.72
N ALA A 134 -1.21 1.82 -0.44
CA ALA A 134 -0.81 2.43 -1.70
C ALA A 134 -1.97 2.51 -2.70
N VAL A 135 -1.81 3.39 -3.67
CA VAL A 135 -2.66 3.50 -4.86
C VAL A 135 -1.91 2.89 -6.02
N ILE A 136 -2.41 1.77 -6.55
CA ILE A 136 -1.76 0.98 -7.59
C ILE A 136 -2.58 1.04 -8.86
N VAL A 137 -1.96 1.44 -9.98
CA VAL A 137 -2.57 1.39 -11.31
C VAL A 137 -2.47 -0.05 -11.83
N ALA A 138 -3.62 -0.70 -12.01
CA ALA A 138 -3.72 -2.07 -12.51
C ALA A 138 -3.71 -2.13 -14.03
N GLN A 139 -4.44 -1.21 -14.67
CA GLN A 139 -4.56 -1.12 -16.12
C GLN A 139 -4.61 0.34 -16.54
N MET A 140 -3.99 0.65 -17.68
CA MET A 140 -4.07 1.95 -18.32
C MET A 140 -4.53 1.76 -19.77
N THR A 141 -5.64 2.42 -20.11
CA THR A 141 -6.25 2.39 -21.45
C THR A 141 -6.25 3.80 -22.02
N PRO A 142 -5.30 4.16 -22.90
CA PRO A 142 -5.26 5.47 -23.53
C PRO A 142 -6.40 5.64 -24.55
N PHE A 143 -6.92 6.86 -24.66
CA PHE A 143 -7.95 7.26 -25.61
C PHE A 143 -7.33 8.04 -26.78
N PHE A 144 -7.69 7.71 -28.01
CA PHE A 144 -7.17 8.35 -29.23
C PHE A 144 -8.31 8.98 -30.04
N GLY A 145 -8.95 10.02 -29.49
CA GLY A 145 -10.07 10.71 -30.14
C GLY A 145 -11.31 10.75 -29.26
N ASP A 146 -12.49 10.93 -29.86
CA ASP A 146 -13.78 11.04 -29.17
C ASP A 146 -14.51 9.68 -29.00
N GLU A 147 -14.08 8.62 -29.70
CA GLU A 147 -14.82 7.34 -29.80
C GLU A 147 -14.40 6.28 -28.76
N ASP A 148 -13.27 6.44 -28.06
CA ASP A 148 -12.69 5.37 -27.22
C ASP A 148 -13.22 5.34 -25.77
N ILE A 149 -14.09 6.27 -25.39
CA ILE A 149 -14.52 6.45 -23.99
C ILE A 149 -15.46 5.33 -23.52
N GLU A 150 -16.22 4.70 -24.42
CA GLU A 150 -17.21 3.66 -24.06
C GLU A 150 -16.57 2.27 -23.79
N GLY A 151 -15.31 2.05 -24.18
CA GLY A 151 -14.68 0.73 -24.21
C GLY A 151 -13.92 0.30 -22.95
N ALA A 152 -13.78 1.16 -21.95
CA ALA A 152 -13.02 0.86 -20.72
C ALA A 152 -13.76 -0.08 -19.74
N VAL A 153 -14.61 -0.96 -20.26
CA VAL A 153 -15.32 -1.97 -19.48
C VAL A 153 -14.44 -3.20 -19.35
N LEU A 154 -14.20 -3.59 -18.09
CA LEU A 154 -13.44 -4.76 -17.65
C LEU A 154 -13.74 -5.99 -18.52
N HIS A 155 -12.72 -6.50 -19.22
CA HIS A 155 -12.67 -7.89 -19.67
C HIS A 155 -12.21 -8.78 -18.52
#